data_AF-A0A2D8JNG7-F1
#
_entry.id   AF-A0A2D8JNG7-F1
#
_cell.length_a   1.000
_cell.length_b   1.000
_cell.length_c   1.000
_cell.angle_alpha   90.00
_cell.angle_beta   90.00
_cell.angle_gamma   90.00
#
_symmetry.space_group_name_H-M   'P 1'
#
loop_
_entity.id
_entity.type
_entity.pdbx_description
1 polymer ?
#
loop_
_entity_poly.entity_id
_entity_poly.type
_entity_poly.pdbx_seq_one_letter_code
_entity_poly.pdbx_strand_id
1 'polypeptide(L)'
;MNKMKKSIINLFNDRHFLELFKGGGISFLFRLLGLGLGFILTLIIANLFGASGLGEYVLAITILRLFTLIAKIGVDTTSIRFIASFANKKKWSSISFFRKKIFNILVITSIFSSLLMYFFAINIAEIINIDYHYIKLNAFFVLPMTFFMLHYQSLRGLKHISDFSFFL
;
A
#
# COMPACT_ATOMS: atom_id res chain seq x y z
N MET A 1 19.19 23.90 -33.31
CA MET A 1 19.22 22.54 -32.75
C MET A 1 19.78 22.43 -31.31
N ASN A 2 20.10 23.53 -30.59
CA ASN A 2 20.94 23.46 -29.38
C ASN A 2 20.35 23.94 -28.03
N LYS A 3 19.16 24.57 -27.98
CA LYS A 3 18.58 24.99 -26.68
C LYS A 3 18.01 23.82 -25.87
N MET A 4 17.34 22.88 -26.55
CA MET A 4 16.66 21.76 -25.89
C MET A 4 17.64 20.72 -25.32
N LYS A 5 18.68 20.34 -26.08
CA LYS A 5 19.77 19.48 -25.58
C LYS A 5 20.51 20.09 -24.37
N LYS A 6 20.80 21.40 -24.42
CA LYS A 6 21.50 22.11 -23.34
C LYS A 6 20.67 22.23 -22.07
N SER A 7 19.35 22.41 -22.20
CA SER A 7 18.41 22.42 -21.06
C SER A 7 18.31 21.04 -20.39
N ILE A 8 18.27 19.95 -21.17
CA ILE A 8 18.23 18.58 -20.64
C ILE A 8 19.52 18.23 -19.91
N ILE A 9 20.68 18.63 -20.44
CA ILE A 9 21.99 18.40 -19.80
C ILE A 9 22.10 19.18 -18.49
N ASN A 10 21.59 20.43 -18.44
CA ASN A 10 21.59 21.22 -17.20
C ASN A 10 20.67 20.64 -16.11
N LEU A 11 19.52 20.06 -16.48
CA LEU A 11 18.62 19.37 -15.55
C LEU A 11 19.29 18.12 -14.95
N PHE A 12 19.98 17.31 -15.76
CA PHE A 12 20.71 16.14 -15.27
C PHE A 12 21.98 16.48 -14.46
N ASN A 13 22.47 17.72 -14.50
CA ASN A 13 23.60 18.16 -13.68
C ASN A 13 23.17 18.75 -12.32
N ASP A 14 21.86 19.01 -12.15
CA ASP A 14 21.31 19.51 -10.91
C ASP A 14 21.18 18.36 -9.91
N ARG A 15 21.93 18.41 -8.80
CA ARG A 15 21.97 17.34 -7.79
C ARG A 15 20.57 17.03 -7.26
N HIS A 16 19.72 18.06 -7.14
CA HIS A 16 18.37 17.93 -6.63
C HIS A 16 17.42 17.21 -7.61
N PHE A 17 17.65 17.37 -8.92
CA PHE A 17 16.92 16.65 -9.96
C PHE A 17 17.36 15.19 -10.05
N LEU A 18 18.67 14.93 -9.99
CA LEU A 18 19.21 13.57 -9.96
C LEU A 18 18.71 12.77 -8.77
N GLU A 19 18.61 13.38 -7.59
CA GLU A 19 18.12 12.72 -6.38
C GLU A 19 16.62 12.36 -6.49
N LEU A 20 15.80 13.28 -7.00
CA LEU A 20 14.38 13.02 -7.28
C LEU A 20 14.20 11.96 -8.38
N PHE A 21 15.00 12.02 -9.44
CA PHE A 21 14.94 11.09 -10.56
C PHE A 21 15.37 9.68 -10.13
N LYS A 22 16.44 9.56 -9.33
CA LYS A 22 16.90 8.28 -8.79
C LYS A 22 15.87 7.69 -7.83
N GLY A 23 15.34 8.48 -6.89
CA GLY A 23 14.33 8.02 -5.95
C GLY A 23 12.99 7.65 -6.61
N GLY A 24 12.55 8.44 -7.58
CA GLY A 24 11.37 8.16 -8.39
C GLY A 24 11.55 6.94 -9.30
N GLY A 25 12.70 6.81 -9.95
CA GLY A 25 13.05 5.69 -10.82
C GLY A 25 13.09 4.35 -10.09
N ILE A 26 13.71 4.31 -8.89
CA ILE A 26 13.71 3.13 -8.03
C ILE A 26 12.29 2.73 -7.63
N SER A 27 11.47 3.70 -7.20
CA SER A 27 10.06 3.46 -6.86
C SER A 27 9.24 2.92 -8.04
N PHE A 28 9.56 3.39 -9.26
CA PHE A 28 8.91 2.94 -10.49
C PHE A 28 9.32 1.52 -10.87
N LEU A 29 10.61 1.19 -10.79
CA LEU A 29 11.11 -0.18 -11.04
C LEU A 29 10.47 -1.19 -10.09
N PHE A 30 10.39 -0.86 -8.81
CA PHE A 30 9.74 -1.73 -7.84
C PHE A 30 8.24 -1.91 -8.08
N ARG A 31 7.57 -0.88 -8.60
CA ARG A 31 6.17 -1.01 -9.05
C ARG A 31 6.04 -1.96 -10.23
N LEU A 32 6.94 -1.88 -11.21
CA LEU A 32 6.95 -2.80 -12.35
C LEU A 32 7.20 -4.24 -11.93
N LEU A 33 8.19 -4.47 -11.06
CA LEU A 33 8.49 -5.78 -10.51
C LEU A 33 7.29 -6.37 -9.74
N GLY A 34 6.65 -5.57 -8.88
CA GLY A 34 5.45 -5.99 -8.16
C GLY A 34 4.29 -6.36 -9.07
N LEU A 35 4.08 -5.60 -10.16
CA LEU A 35 3.08 -5.92 -11.18
C LEU A 35 3.42 -7.22 -11.93
N GLY A 36 4.69 -7.39 -12.30
CA GLY A 36 5.18 -8.61 -12.96
C GLY A 36 4.98 -9.86 -12.10
N LEU A 37 5.36 -9.80 -10.82
CA LEU A 37 5.14 -10.89 -9.87
C LEU A 37 3.65 -11.19 -9.66
N GLY A 38 2.82 -10.16 -9.56
CA GLY A 38 1.36 -10.31 -9.46
C GLY A 38 0.76 -10.99 -10.70
N PHE A 39 1.26 -10.67 -11.89
CA PHE A 39 0.86 -11.31 -13.13
C PHE A 39 1.30 -12.78 -13.19
N ILE A 40 2.54 -13.09 -12.80
CA ILE A 40 3.03 -14.47 -12.71
C ILE A 40 2.18 -15.29 -11.74
N LEU A 41 1.85 -14.75 -10.56
CA LEU A 41 0.98 -15.41 -9.59
C LEU A 41 -0.41 -15.68 -10.19
N THR A 42 -0.98 -14.71 -10.90
CA THR A 42 -2.26 -14.83 -11.59
C THR A 42 -2.21 -15.96 -12.63
N LEU A 43 -1.12 -16.04 -13.41
CA LEU A 43 -0.91 -17.07 -14.41
C LEU A 43 -0.75 -18.46 -13.78
N ILE A 44 -0.03 -18.58 -12.66
CA ILE A 44 0.10 -19.84 -11.90
C ILE A 44 -1.28 -20.30 -11.41
N ILE A 45 -2.07 -19.40 -10.80
CA ILE A 45 -3.40 -19.73 -10.29
C ILE A 45 -4.33 -20.17 -11.44
N ALA A 46 -4.31 -19.45 -12.57
CA ALA A 46 -5.12 -19.79 -13.74
C ALA A 46 -4.77 -21.17 -14.31
N ASN A 47 -3.48 -21.53 -14.35
CA ASN A 47 -3.03 -22.82 -14.88
C ASN A 47 -3.32 -23.98 -13.92
N LEU A 48 -3.23 -23.76 -12.61
CA LEU A 48 -3.46 -24.82 -11.61
C LEU A 48 -4.94 -25.04 -11.28
N PHE A 49 -5.72 -23.96 -11.18
CA PHE A 49 -7.10 -23.97 -10.69
C PHE A 49 -8.14 -23.57 -11.74
N GLY A 50 -7.70 -23.24 -12.96
CA GLY A 50 -8.59 -22.83 -14.04
C GLY A 50 -9.22 -21.45 -13.83
N ALA A 51 -10.19 -21.13 -14.70
CA ALA A 51 -10.88 -19.83 -14.68
C ALA A 51 -11.76 -19.64 -13.42
N SER A 52 -12.37 -20.72 -12.91
CA SER A 52 -13.21 -20.67 -11.72
C SER A 52 -12.38 -20.35 -10.46
N GLY A 53 -11.28 -21.08 -10.22
CA GLY A 53 -10.43 -20.84 -9.05
C GLY A 53 -9.76 -19.46 -9.08
N LEU A 54 -9.38 -18.98 -10.27
CA LEU A 54 -8.90 -17.60 -10.42
C LEU A 54 -9.99 -16.57 -10.07
N GLY A 55 -11.23 -16.81 -10.51
CA GLY A 55 -12.37 -15.95 -10.19
C GLY A 55 -12.61 -15.85 -8.68
N GLU A 56 -12.66 -16.99 -7.99
CA GLU A 56 -12.82 -17.05 -6.53
C GLU A 56 -11.70 -16.31 -5.79
N TYR A 57 -10.45 -16.53 -6.20
CA TYR A 57 -9.29 -15.84 -5.64
C TYR A 57 -9.38 -14.32 -5.82
N VAL A 58 -9.65 -13.85 -7.04
CA VAL A 58 -9.74 -12.42 -7.34
C VAL A 58 -10.87 -11.76 -6.57
N LEU A 59 -12.03 -12.42 -6.48
CA LEU A 59 -13.18 -11.93 -5.70
C LEU A 59 -12.85 -11.84 -4.21
N ALA A 60 -12.29 -12.90 -3.62
CA ALA A 60 -11.93 -12.93 -2.20
C ALA A 60 -10.90 -11.83 -1.84
N ILE A 61 -9.88 -11.65 -2.67
CA ILE A 61 -8.89 -10.58 -2.52
C ILE A 61 -9.50 -9.19 -2.71
N THR A 62 -10.48 -9.05 -3.60
CA THR A 62 -11.17 -7.77 -3.82
C THR A 62 -11.97 -7.37 -2.57
N ILE A 63 -12.68 -8.30 -1.94
CA ILE A 63 -13.38 -8.05 -0.67
C ILE A 63 -12.38 -7.69 0.43
N LEU A 64 -11.27 -8.42 0.57
CA LEU A 64 -10.20 -8.08 1.52
C LEU A 64 -9.71 -6.63 1.32
N ARG A 65 -9.44 -6.24 0.07
CA ARG A 65 -8.99 -4.88 -0.26
C ARG A 65 -10.02 -3.82 0.08
N LEU A 66 -11.30 -4.11 -0.16
CA LEU A 66 -12.40 -3.21 0.17
C LEU A 66 -12.50 -2.96 1.68
N PHE A 67 -12.49 -4.02 2.50
CA PHE A 67 -12.52 -3.88 3.96
C PHE A 67 -11.24 -3.25 4.52
N THR A 68 -10.09 -3.50 3.91
CA THR A 68 -8.83 -2.81 4.26
C THR A 68 -8.91 -1.32 3.94
N LEU A 69 -9.53 -0.93 2.81
CA LEU A 69 -9.72 0.47 2.45
C LEU A 69 -10.65 1.18 3.45
N ILE A 70 -11.74 0.51 3.85
CA ILE A 70 -12.65 1.00 4.90
C ILE A 70 -11.90 1.14 6.23
N ALA A 71 -11.09 0.15 6.64
CA ALA A 71 -10.34 0.19 7.88
C ALA A 71 -9.39 1.41 7.95
N LYS A 72 -8.84 1.84 6.82
CA LYS A 72 -7.86 2.93 6.79
C LYS A 72 -8.50 4.32 6.87
N ILE A 73 -9.75 4.52 6.46
CA ILE A 73 -10.46 5.84 6.49
C ILE A 73 -9.55 7.04 6.12
N GLY A 74 -8.77 6.93 5.04
CA GLY A 74 -7.90 8.03 4.58
C GLY A 74 -6.68 8.35 5.48
N VAL A 75 -6.35 7.49 6.45
CA VAL A 75 -5.15 7.60 7.28
C VAL A 75 -3.88 7.63 6.43
N ASP A 76 -3.86 6.93 5.30
CA ASP A 76 -2.72 6.89 4.39
C ASP A 76 -2.32 8.28 3.87
N THR A 77 -3.28 9.07 3.39
CA THR A 77 -3.02 10.39 2.79
C THR A 77 -2.75 11.45 3.85
N THR A 78 -3.48 11.39 4.96
CA THR A 78 -3.29 12.29 6.10
C THR A 78 -1.93 12.07 6.75
N SER A 79 -1.50 10.81 6.92
CA SER A 79 -0.20 10.46 7.52
C SER A 79 0.96 11.08 6.75
N ILE A 80 1.00 10.91 5.43
CA ILE A 80 2.06 11.49 4.58
C ILE A 80 2.12 13.01 4.74
N ARG A 81 0.96 13.69 4.65
CA ARG A 81 0.89 15.15 4.68
C ARG A 81 1.33 15.72 6.03
N PHE A 82 0.84 15.16 7.14
CA PHE A 82 1.18 15.63 8.47
C PHE A 82 2.62 15.31 8.84
N ILE A 83 3.12 14.12 8.51
CA ILE A 83 4.53 13.74 8.77
C ILE A 83 5.48 14.66 8.01
N ALA A 84 5.22 14.91 6.72
CA ALA A 84 6.04 15.84 5.92
C ALA A 84 6.04 17.27 6.50
N SER A 85 4.87 17.76 6.96
CA SER A 85 4.74 19.08 7.59
C SER A 85 5.51 19.19 8.91
N PHE A 86 5.45 18.17 9.76
CA PHE A 86 6.20 18.13 11.03
C PHE A 86 7.71 17.95 10.82
N ALA A 87 8.11 17.17 9.81
CA ALA A 87 9.51 16.97 9.45
C ALA A 87 10.15 18.29 8.99
N ASN A 88 9.45 19.08 8.16
CA ASN A 88 9.94 20.39 7.73
C ASN A 88 10.16 21.37 8.91
N LYS A 89 9.34 21.24 9.97
CA LYS A 89 9.45 22.04 11.20
C LYS A 89 10.42 21.44 12.24
N LYS A 90 11.13 20.34 11.92
CA LYS A 90 12.02 19.59 12.82
C LYS A 90 11.37 19.15 14.15
N LYS A 91 10.04 18.96 14.16
CA LYS A 91 9.27 18.59 15.37
C LYS A 91 9.17 17.06 15.54
N TRP A 92 10.28 16.40 15.82
CA TRP A 92 10.37 14.92 15.91
C TRP A 92 9.47 14.30 16.99
N SER A 93 9.33 14.96 18.14
CA SER A 93 8.42 14.50 19.22
C SER A 93 6.95 14.46 18.75
N SER A 94 6.52 15.47 17.98
CA SER A 94 5.17 15.53 17.42
C SER A 94 4.92 14.43 16.39
N ILE A 95 5.92 14.02 15.60
CA ILE A 95 5.82 12.90 14.67
C ILE A 95 5.58 11.58 15.42
N SER A 96 6.35 11.34 16.48
CA SER A 96 6.22 10.11 17.29
C SER A 96 4.83 10.03 17.97
N PHE A 97 4.36 11.14 18.53
CA PHE A 97 3.02 11.21 19.13
C PHE A 97 1.91 10.99 18.11
N PHE A 98 1.98 11.66 16.96
CA PHE A 98 1.02 11.50 15.86
C PHE A 98 0.98 10.06 15.35
N ARG A 99 2.16 9.43 15.18
CA ARG A 99 2.26 8.02 14.76
C ARG A 99 1.62 7.07 15.76
N LYS A 100 1.86 7.25 17.07
CA LYS A 100 1.21 6.44 18.12
C LYS A 100 -0.32 6.59 18.10
N LYS A 101 -0.81 7.82 17.92
CA LYS A 101 -2.25 8.08 17.87
C LYS A 101 -2.90 7.44 16.64
N ILE A 102 -2.29 7.60 15.47
CA ILE A 102 -2.75 6.94 14.24
C ILE A 102 -2.71 5.42 14.37
N PHE A 103 -1.64 4.89 14.95
CA PHE A 103 -1.50 3.46 15.18
C PHE A 103 -2.68 2.90 15.98
N ASN A 104 -3.01 3.51 17.11
CA ASN A 104 -4.14 3.07 17.92
C ASN A 104 -5.47 3.16 17.16
N ILE A 105 -5.71 4.25 16.41
CA ILE A 105 -6.92 4.40 15.59
C ILE A 105 -6.99 3.32 14.51
N LEU A 106 -5.88 3.07 13.81
CA LEU A 106 -5.81 2.05 12.76
C LEU A 106 -6.05 0.65 13.31
N VAL A 107 -5.47 0.31 14.47
CA VAL A 107 -5.71 -1.00 15.09
C VAL A 107 -7.19 -1.18 15.43
N ILE A 108 -7.82 -0.20 16.06
CA ILE A 108 -9.25 -0.26 16.43
C ILE A 108 -10.14 -0.39 15.19
N THR A 109 -9.93 0.45 14.19
CA THR A 109 -10.71 0.44 12.94
C THR A 109 -10.47 -0.82 12.11
N SER A 110 -9.26 -1.38 12.14
CA SER A 110 -8.94 -2.64 11.45
C SER A 110 -9.57 -3.84 12.13
N ILE A 111 -9.54 -3.90 13.46
CA ILE A 111 -10.23 -4.95 14.24
C ILE A 111 -11.74 -4.88 13.96
N PHE A 112 -12.31 -3.67 14.01
CA PHE A 112 -13.72 -3.48 13.70
C PHE A 112 -14.08 -3.92 12.28
N SER A 113 -13.29 -3.52 11.28
CA SER A 113 -13.47 -3.92 9.88
C SER A 113 -13.32 -5.44 9.69
N SER A 114 -12.32 -6.05 10.34
CA SER A 114 -12.09 -7.50 10.34
C SER A 114 -13.28 -8.27 10.93
N LEU A 115 -13.79 -7.84 12.09
CA LEU A 115 -14.98 -8.43 12.71
C LEU A 115 -16.20 -8.30 11.80
N LEU A 116 -16.41 -7.12 11.21
CA LEU A 116 -17.51 -6.88 10.28
C LEU A 116 -17.43 -7.82 9.07
N MET A 117 -16.24 -7.97 8.48
CA MET A 117 -16.01 -8.90 7.37
C MET A 117 -16.28 -10.36 7.78
N TYR A 118 -15.88 -10.75 8.98
CA TYR A 118 -16.09 -12.11 9.49
C TYR A 118 -17.56 -12.45 9.73
N PHE A 119 -18.31 -11.54 10.38
CA PHE A 119 -19.74 -11.76 10.68
C PHE A 119 -20.59 -11.71 9.41
N PHE A 120 -20.27 -10.83 8.47
CA PHE A 120 -20.99 -10.73 7.19
C PHE A 120 -20.47 -11.71 6.12
N ALA A 121 -19.52 -12.58 6.44
CA ALA A 121 -18.87 -13.45 5.46
C ALA A 121 -19.86 -14.31 4.66
N ILE A 122 -20.90 -14.85 5.30
CA ILE A 122 -21.91 -15.67 4.63
C ILE A 122 -22.72 -14.84 3.63
N ASN A 123 -23.24 -13.68 4.05
CA ASN A 123 -24.00 -12.78 3.18
C ASN A 123 -23.17 -12.31 1.99
N ILE A 124 -21.89 -11.99 2.21
CA ILE A 124 -20.99 -11.55 1.12
C ILE A 124 -20.73 -12.71 0.15
N ALA A 125 -20.49 -13.91 0.67
CA ALA A 125 -20.22 -15.12 -0.11
C ALA A 125 -21.40 -15.50 -1.01
N GLU A 126 -22.63 -15.38 -0.51
CA GLU A 126 -23.85 -15.61 -1.30
C GLU A 126 -24.00 -14.61 -2.44
N ILE A 127 -23.71 -13.32 -2.22
CA ILE A 127 -23.80 -12.28 -3.26
C ILE A 127 -22.82 -12.52 -4.40
N ILE A 128 -21.58 -12.93 -4.07
CA ILE A 128 -20.52 -13.11 -5.06
C ILE A 128 -20.35 -14.57 -5.51
N ASN A 129 -21.19 -15.46 -5.00
CA ASN A 129 -21.25 -16.89 -5.30
C ASN A 129 -19.89 -17.62 -5.12
N ILE A 130 -19.25 -17.42 -3.96
CA ILE A 130 -18.01 -18.13 -3.58
C ILE A 130 -18.17 -18.81 -2.21
N ASP A 131 -17.23 -19.67 -1.83
CA ASP A 131 -17.22 -20.26 -0.49
C ASP A 131 -16.92 -19.19 0.60
N TYR A 132 -17.77 -19.14 1.63
CA TYR A 132 -17.63 -18.24 2.77
C TYR A 132 -16.34 -18.47 3.56
N HIS A 133 -15.72 -19.66 3.50
CA HIS A 133 -14.45 -19.96 4.15
C HIS A 133 -13.34 -19.03 3.66
N TYR A 134 -13.30 -18.70 2.36
CA TYR A 134 -12.32 -17.77 1.81
C TYR A 134 -12.48 -16.37 2.38
N ILE A 135 -13.72 -15.92 2.60
CA ILE A 135 -14.00 -14.60 3.17
C ILE A 135 -13.64 -14.56 4.65
N LYS A 136 -14.00 -15.59 5.41
CA LYS A 136 -13.61 -15.72 6.83
C LYS A 136 -12.09 -15.74 7.01
N LEU A 137 -11.38 -16.48 6.16
CA LEU A 137 -9.92 -16.52 6.17
C LEU A 137 -9.33 -15.13 5.88
N ASN A 138 -9.84 -14.45 4.85
CA ASN A 138 -9.37 -13.12 4.49
C ASN A 138 -9.68 -12.07 5.57
N ALA A 139 -10.76 -12.22 6.34
CA ALA A 139 -11.08 -11.30 7.43
C ALA A 139 -9.92 -11.16 8.44
N PHE A 140 -9.22 -12.26 8.75
CA PHE A 140 -8.03 -12.25 9.61
C PHE A 140 -6.88 -11.41 9.01
N PHE A 141 -6.75 -11.38 7.68
CA PHE A 141 -5.69 -10.66 6.99
C PHE A 141 -5.90 -9.14 6.89
N VAL A 142 -7.08 -8.62 7.26
CA VAL A 142 -7.34 -7.16 7.27
C VAL A 142 -6.34 -6.43 8.17
N LEU A 143 -6.10 -6.95 9.38
CA LEU A 143 -5.21 -6.34 10.39
C LEU A 143 -3.73 -6.31 9.97
N PRO A 144 -3.10 -7.42 9.56
CA PRO A 144 -1.71 -7.37 9.10
C PRO A 144 -1.56 -6.47 7.87
N MET A 145 -2.53 -6.47 6.95
CA MET A 145 -2.47 -5.66 5.72
C MET A 145 -2.57 -4.15 5.99
N THR A 146 -3.34 -3.73 7.00
CA THR A 146 -3.37 -2.32 7.44
C THR A 146 -2.11 -1.91 8.19
N PHE A 147 -1.54 -2.82 8.99
CA PHE A 147 -0.29 -2.57 9.74
C PHE A 147 0.90 -2.32 8.83
N PHE A 148 1.13 -3.18 7.82
CA PHE A 148 2.20 -3.00 6.83
C PHE A 148 2.13 -1.63 6.14
N MET A 149 0.91 -1.13 5.89
CA MET A 149 0.72 0.16 5.24
C MET A 149 1.16 1.34 6.10
N LEU A 150 0.92 1.32 7.41
CA LEU A 150 1.28 2.44 8.29
C LEU A 150 2.79 2.68 8.29
N HIS A 151 3.57 1.61 8.37
CA HIS A 151 5.03 1.66 8.26
C HIS A 151 5.46 2.24 6.90
N TYR A 152 4.86 1.75 5.82
CA TYR A 152 5.14 2.24 4.47
C TYR A 152 4.86 3.74 4.29
N GLN A 153 3.72 4.23 4.81
CA GLN A 153 3.32 5.64 4.65
C GLN A 153 4.12 6.58 5.55
N SER A 154 4.50 6.13 6.75
CA SER A 154 5.39 6.90 7.62
C SER A 154 6.76 7.13 6.97
N LEU A 155 7.27 6.14 6.25
CA LEU A 155 8.54 6.22 5.53
C LEU A 155 8.44 7.16 4.32
N ARG A 156 7.38 7.03 3.51
CA ARG A 156 7.11 7.96 2.39
C ARG A 156 7.00 9.42 2.84
N GLY A 157 6.35 9.69 3.97
CA GLY A 157 6.17 11.05 4.51
C GLY A 157 7.47 11.75 4.91
N LEU A 158 8.53 11.00 5.22
CA LEU A 158 9.81 11.55 5.66
C LEU A 158 10.76 11.92 4.49
N LYS A 159 10.37 11.70 3.23
CA LYS A 159 11.19 11.95 2.01
C LYS A 159 12.57 11.24 1.98
N HIS A 160 12.88 10.37 2.94
CA HIS A 160 14.03 9.46 2.87
C HIS A 160 13.76 8.33 1.86
N ILE A 161 13.74 8.69 0.57
CA ILE A 161 13.68 7.72 -0.53
C ILE A 161 15.06 7.04 -0.71
N SER A 162 16.13 7.61 -0.16
CA SER A 162 17.52 7.11 -0.27
C SER A 162 17.83 5.91 0.62
N ASP A 163 17.31 5.86 1.84
CA ASP A 163 17.82 4.95 2.87
C ASP A 163 17.26 3.54 2.78
N PHE A 164 16.28 3.30 1.90
CA PHE A 164 15.54 2.04 1.84
C PHE A 164 15.38 1.46 0.43
N SER A 165 16.41 1.64 -0.40
CA SER A 165 16.65 0.71 -1.52
C SER A 165 16.96 -0.73 -1.01
N PHE A 166 17.17 -0.89 0.31
CA PHE A 166 17.72 -2.08 0.94
C PHE A 166 16.66 -3.05 1.52
N PHE A 167 15.39 -2.67 1.60
CA PHE A 167 14.31 -3.56 2.10
C PHE A 167 13.17 -3.70 1.10
N LEU A 168 13.48 -3.54 -0.17
CA LEU A 168 12.66 -4.15 -1.19
C LEU A 168 13.29 -5.45 -1.67
#